data_AF-A0A085L7R4-F1
#
_entry.id   AF-A0A085L7R4-F1
#
_cell.length_a   1.000
_cell.length_b   1.000
_cell.length_c   1.000
_cell.angle_alpha   90.00
_cell.angle_beta   90.00
_cell.angle_gamma   90.00
#
_symmetry.space_group_name_H-M   'P 1'
#
loop_
_entity.id
_entity.type
_entity.pdbx_description
1 polymer ?
#
loop_
_entity_poly.entity_id
_entity_poly.type
_entity_poly.pdbx_seq_one_letter_code
_entity_poly.pdbx_strand_id
1 'polypeptide(L)'
;MQSTLSFNPAVVEALEVREGNLFKQGGASTYFQPGNINNLQGKISNVAGVITTPGGEVSAAGTFATITFKGKSNGITALELTKVILGNKKGQAVPITVSSCITMVITEPGASIKGYVKLEKVNPDEPEPDNLLADHYGTQIKVVFQGHQVKANLSNQNGSYLVTGLAGGLYDLHYGRPGWSKVKRKNVLLLANETKEMSPLRLFIGDMNQDTYINVQDLLWMAAKIGLRPGQPGWKEAKIADVNKDTYINVRDLLRVAKNIGVRPQ
;
A
#
# COMPACT_ATOMS: atom_id res chain seq x y z
N MET A 1 -14.57 -35.24 -13.47
CA MET A 1 -14.15 -34.01 -14.18
C MET A 1 -12.71 -34.18 -14.62
N GLN A 2 -12.34 -33.64 -15.78
CA GLN A 2 -10.95 -33.47 -16.20
C GLN A 2 -10.73 -32.09 -16.80
N SER A 3 -9.50 -31.58 -16.72
CA SER A 3 -9.11 -30.30 -17.32
C SER A 3 -7.60 -30.19 -17.57
N THR A 4 -7.22 -29.17 -18.34
CA THR A 4 -5.85 -28.66 -18.48
C THR A 4 -5.85 -27.17 -18.17
N LEU A 5 -4.85 -26.69 -17.42
CA LEU A 5 -4.64 -25.27 -17.16
C LEU A 5 -3.37 -24.79 -17.86
N SER A 6 -3.40 -23.62 -18.48
CA SER A 6 -2.21 -22.88 -18.93
C SER A 6 -1.95 -21.62 -18.12
N PHE A 7 -0.68 -21.27 -17.99
CA PHE A 7 -0.14 -20.08 -17.32
C PHE A 7 1.14 -19.60 -18.01
N ASN A 8 1.62 -18.41 -17.68
CA ASN A 8 2.88 -17.86 -18.19
C ASN A 8 4.07 -18.30 -17.31
N PRO A 9 4.95 -19.20 -17.78
CA PRO A 9 6.05 -19.75 -16.98
C PRO A 9 7.20 -18.76 -16.73
N ALA A 10 7.21 -17.61 -17.40
CA ALA A 10 8.12 -16.52 -17.10
C ALA A 10 7.72 -15.77 -15.82
N VAL A 11 6.41 -15.70 -15.53
CA VAL A 11 5.83 -14.87 -14.46
C VAL A 11 5.56 -15.70 -13.20
N VAL A 12 5.07 -16.93 -13.33
CA VAL A 12 4.75 -17.81 -12.20
C VAL A 12 5.28 -19.23 -12.39
N GLU A 13 5.43 -19.94 -11.28
CA GLU A 13 5.73 -21.36 -11.18
C GLU A 13 4.59 -22.05 -10.44
N ALA A 14 3.98 -23.09 -11.02
CA ALA A 14 3.02 -23.92 -10.32
C ALA A 14 3.76 -24.88 -9.37
N LEU A 15 3.33 -24.92 -8.10
CA LEU A 15 3.95 -25.73 -7.06
C LEU A 15 3.17 -27.01 -6.77
N GLU A 16 1.85 -26.90 -6.67
CA GLU A 16 0.98 -28.02 -6.31
C GLU A 16 -0.45 -27.83 -6.82
N VAL A 17 -1.15 -28.95 -6.95
CA VAL A 17 -2.59 -29.02 -7.21
C VAL A 17 -3.18 -29.90 -6.12
N ARG A 18 -4.11 -29.36 -5.34
CA ARG A 18 -4.82 -30.07 -4.27
C ARG A 18 -6.28 -30.24 -4.62
N GLU A 19 -6.85 -31.37 -4.27
CA GLU A 19 -8.28 -31.62 -4.43
C GLU A 19 -9.08 -30.66 -3.54
N GLY A 20 -10.16 -30.09 -4.08
CA GLY A 20 -11.11 -29.29 -3.32
C GLY A 20 -12.24 -30.14 -2.71
N ASN A 21 -13.36 -29.49 -2.38
CA ASN A 21 -14.49 -30.11 -1.70
C ASN A 21 -15.64 -30.54 -2.63
N LEU A 22 -15.60 -30.21 -3.92
CA LEU A 22 -16.72 -30.44 -4.85
C LEU A 22 -17.19 -31.90 -4.86
N PHE A 23 -16.27 -32.87 -4.89
CA PHE A 23 -16.59 -34.30 -4.92
C PHE A 23 -16.62 -34.99 -3.56
N LYS A 24 -16.29 -34.27 -2.48
CA LYS A 24 -16.31 -34.78 -1.09
C LYS A 24 -17.61 -34.47 -0.36
N GLN A 25 -18.60 -33.93 -1.07
CA GLN A 25 -19.91 -33.60 -0.50
C GLN A 25 -20.58 -34.85 0.07
N GLY A 26 -21.27 -34.70 1.20
CA GLY A 26 -21.93 -35.82 1.88
C GLY A 26 -20.99 -36.92 2.38
N GLY A 27 -19.68 -36.65 2.50
CA GLY A 27 -18.70 -37.65 2.94
C GLY A 27 -18.33 -38.67 1.86
N ALA A 28 -18.58 -38.35 0.59
CA ALA A 28 -18.25 -39.23 -0.52
C ALA A 28 -16.74 -39.49 -0.64
N SER A 29 -16.38 -40.73 -0.97
CA SER A 29 -15.03 -41.14 -1.34
C SER A 29 -14.73 -40.70 -2.76
N THR A 30 -13.49 -40.27 -2.99
CA THR A 30 -13.04 -39.73 -4.27
C THR A 30 -11.71 -40.34 -4.70
N TYR A 31 -11.47 -40.29 -6.00
CA TYR A 31 -10.13 -40.42 -6.57
C TYR A 31 -9.79 -39.08 -7.24
N PHE A 32 -8.60 -38.56 -6.94
CA PHE A 32 -8.10 -37.31 -7.50
C PHE A 32 -6.70 -37.49 -8.06
N GLN A 33 -6.53 -37.07 -9.30
CA GLN A 33 -5.27 -36.99 -10.01
C GLN A 33 -4.88 -35.50 -10.10
N PRO A 34 -3.82 -35.04 -9.39
CA PRO A 34 -3.41 -33.64 -9.40
C PRO A 34 -2.87 -33.17 -10.76
N GLY A 35 -2.64 -34.11 -11.69
CA GLY A 35 -2.13 -33.83 -13.02
C GLY A 35 -0.61 -33.77 -13.08
N ASN A 36 -0.08 -33.36 -14.22
CA ASN A 36 1.35 -33.17 -14.48
C ASN A 36 1.65 -31.67 -14.63
N ILE A 37 2.45 -31.14 -13.71
CA ILE A 37 2.92 -29.75 -13.73
C ILE A 37 4.16 -29.66 -14.63
N ASN A 38 4.05 -28.88 -15.71
CA ASN A 38 5.15 -28.53 -16.59
C ASN A 38 5.41 -27.02 -16.52
N ASN A 39 6.32 -26.62 -15.64
CA ASN A 39 6.73 -25.23 -15.45
C ASN A 39 7.60 -24.66 -16.59
N LEU A 40 8.07 -25.49 -17.52
CA LEU A 40 8.76 -25.00 -18.72
C LEU A 40 7.77 -24.58 -19.81
N GLN A 41 6.67 -25.33 -19.96
CA GLN A 41 5.63 -25.07 -20.95
C GLN A 41 4.46 -24.24 -20.42
N GLY A 42 4.43 -23.94 -19.11
CA GLY A 42 3.33 -23.19 -18.50
C GLY A 42 2.02 -23.96 -18.49
N LYS A 43 2.06 -25.28 -18.21
CA LYS A 43 0.87 -26.15 -18.28
C LYS A 43 0.74 -27.06 -17.08
N ILE A 44 -0.50 -27.28 -16.65
CA ILE A 44 -0.90 -28.36 -15.74
C ILE A 44 -1.88 -29.24 -16.51
N SER A 45 -1.42 -30.42 -16.93
CA SER A 45 -2.21 -31.32 -17.77
C SER A 45 -2.78 -32.48 -16.97
N ASN A 46 -3.87 -33.08 -17.45
CA ASN A 46 -4.46 -34.30 -16.86
C ASN A 46 -4.89 -34.15 -15.40
N VAL A 47 -5.34 -32.96 -14.99
CA VAL A 47 -6.02 -32.80 -13.70
C VAL A 47 -7.36 -33.51 -13.81
N ALA A 48 -7.63 -34.46 -12.94
CA ALA A 48 -8.85 -35.24 -12.98
C ALA A 48 -9.35 -35.63 -11.60
N GLY A 49 -10.65 -35.83 -11.47
CA GLY A 49 -11.26 -36.33 -10.25
C GLY A 49 -12.59 -37.02 -10.52
N VAL A 50 -12.93 -37.98 -9.67
CA VAL A 50 -14.17 -38.75 -9.76
C VAL A 50 -14.65 -39.15 -8.36
N ILE A 51 -15.97 -39.23 -8.20
CA ILE A 51 -16.61 -39.81 -7.00
C ILE A 51 -16.58 -41.32 -7.17
N THR A 52 -16.03 -42.05 -6.20
CA THR A 52 -15.96 -43.51 -6.19
C THR A 52 -17.03 -44.15 -5.33
N THR A 53 -17.72 -43.38 -4.49
CA THR A 53 -18.93 -43.83 -3.78
C THR A 53 -20.02 -44.20 -4.78
N PRO A 54 -20.54 -45.45 -4.77
CA PRO A 54 -21.62 -45.86 -5.65
C PRO A 54 -22.86 -44.98 -5.51
N GLY A 55 -23.38 -44.50 -6.64
CA GLY A 55 -24.53 -43.59 -6.68
C GLY A 55 -24.26 -42.17 -6.16
N GLY A 56 -23.01 -41.87 -5.74
CA GLY A 56 -22.62 -40.56 -5.25
C GLY A 56 -22.74 -39.48 -6.32
N GLU A 57 -23.18 -38.30 -5.89
CA GLU A 57 -23.39 -37.15 -6.76
C GLU A 57 -23.07 -35.84 -6.03
N VAL A 58 -23.00 -34.76 -6.80
CA VAL A 58 -22.80 -33.40 -6.31
C VAL A 58 -24.12 -32.67 -6.40
N SER A 59 -24.54 -32.00 -5.32
CA SER A 59 -25.80 -31.24 -5.27
C SER A 59 -25.60 -29.74 -5.06
N ALA A 60 -24.39 -29.31 -4.68
CA ALA A 60 -24.06 -27.90 -4.47
C ALA A 60 -22.78 -27.49 -5.20
N ALA A 61 -22.62 -26.19 -5.45
CA ALA A 61 -21.37 -25.63 -5.96
C ALA A 61 -20.21 -25.86 -4.96
N GLY A 62 -18.99 -25.95 -5.47
CA GLY A 62 -17.80 -26.18 -4.65
C GLY A 62 -16.51 -26.04 -5.46
N THR A 63 -15.38 -26.21 -4.77
CA THR A 63 -14.05 -26.13 -5.37
C THR A 63 -13.64 -27.50 -5.89
N PHE A 64 -13.32 -27.61 -7.17
CA PHE A 64 -12.79 -28.86 -7.73
C PHE A 64 -11.32 -29.08 -7.36
N ALA A 65 -10.48 -28.06 -7.54
CA ALA A 65 -9.07 -28.09 -7.21
C ALA A 65 -8.56 -26.70 -6.81
N THR A 66 -7.55 -26.68 -5.95
CA THR A 66 -6.79 -25.49 -5.56
C THR A 66 -5.38 -25.63 -6.11
N ILE A 67 -4.88 -24.60 -6.79
CA ILE A 67 -3.55 -24.60 -7.41
C ILE A 67 -2.72 -23.51 -6.73
N THR A 68 -1.54 -23.90 -6.25
CA THR A 68 -0.61 -22.97 -5.60
C THR A 68 0.45 -22.54 -6.59
N PHE A 69 0.59 -21.23 -6.80
CA PHE A 69 1.63 -20.64 -7.63
C PHE A 69 2.65 -19.87 -6.78
N LYS A 70 3.91 -19.86 -7.22
CA LYS A 70 4.98 -18.96 -6.76
C LYS A 70 5.23 -17.90 -7.83
N GLY A 71 5.23 -16.63 -7.45
CA GLY A 71 5.66 -15.54 -8.35
C GLY A 71 7.16 -15.61 -8.63
N LYS A 72 7.54 -15.57 -9.91
CA LYS A 72 8.94 -15.57 -10.37
C LYS A 72 9.44 -14.19 -10.75
N SER A 73 8.60 -13.40 -11.41
CA SER A 73 8.97 -12.07 -11.92
C SER A 73 7.75 -11.18 -12.08
N ASN A 74 7.99 -9.87 -12.22
CA ASN A 74 6.97 -8.91 -12.59
C ASN A 74 6.29 -9.30 -13.90
N GLY A 75 4.98 -9.34 -13.91
CA GLY A 75 4.24 -9.56 -15.14
C GLY A 75 2.81 -10.04 -14.90
N ILE A 76 2.21 -10.48 -16.00
CA ILE A 76 0.84 -10.92 -16.05
C ILE A 76 0.80 -12.37 -16.52
N THR A 77 0.01 -13.20 -15.84
CA THR A 77 -0.33 -14.54 -16.28
C THR A 77 -1.85 -14.68 -16.40
N ALA A 78 -2.33 -14.96 -17.61
CA ALA A 78 -3.69 -15.43 -17.81
C ALA A 78 -3.77 -16.91 -17.40
N LEU A 79 -4.82 -17.29 -16.68
CA LEU A 79 -5.09 -18.65 -16.26
C LEU A 79 -6.23 -19.21 -17.09
N GLU A 80 -5.89 -20.03 -18.09
CA GLU A 80 -6.86 -20.54 -19.05
C GLU A 80 -7.12 -22.03 -18.84
N LEU A 81 -8.39 -22.39 -18.63
CA LEU A 81 -8.83 -23.77 -18.57
C LEU A 81 -9.26 -24.25 -19.96
N THR A 82 -8.67 -25.35 -20.40
CA THR A 82 -9.00 -26.03 -21.65
C THR A 82 -9.25 -27.52 -21.41
N LYS A 83 -9.81 -28.20 -22.42
CA LYS A 83 -10.11 -29.65 -22.36
C LYS A 83 -10.95 -30.03 -21.13
N VAL A 84 -11.85 -29.14 -20.72
CA VAL A 84 -12.71 -29.37 -19.57
C VAL A 84 -13.81 -30.35 -19.97
N ILE A 85 -13.92 -31.45 -19.24
CA ILE A 85 -15.03 -32.42 -19.40
C ILE A 85 -15.58 -32.74 -18.03
N LEU A 86 -16.90 -32.64 -17.87
CA LEU A 86 -17.63 -33.08 -16.69
C LEU A 86 -18.52 -34.25 -17.08
N GLY A 87 -18.47 -35.34 -16.30
CA GLY A 87 -19.30 -36.52 -16.50
C GLY A 87 -20.37 -36.63 -15.42
N ASN A 88 -21.54 -37.15 -15.76
CA ASN A 88 -22.58 -37.53 -14.80
C ASN A 88 -22.29 -38.92 -14.19
N LYS A 89 -23.16 -39.37 -13.28
CA LYS A 89 -23.05 -40.69 -12.62
C LYS A 89 -23.16 -41.90 -13.55
N LYS A 90 -23.57 -41.72 -14.81
CA LYS A 90 -23.57 -42.76 -15.85
C LYS A 90 -22.30 -42.74 -16.71
N GLY A 91 -21.32 -41.89 -16.38
CA GLY A 91 -20.10 -41.71 -17.15
C GLY A 91 -20.30 -40.90 -18.45
N GLN A 92 -21.45 -40.27 -18.64
CA GLN A 92 -21.76 -39.49 -19.85
C GLN A 92 -21.36 -38.03 -19.65
N ALA A 93 -20.76 -37.42 -20.67
CA ALA A 93 -20.41 -36.00 -20.63
C ALA A 93 -21.67 -35.12 -20.48
N VAL A 94 -21.53 -34.08 -19.67
CA VAL A 94 -22.58 -33.08 -19.40
C VAL A 94 -22.18 -31.76 -20.06
N PRO A 95 -23.12 -31.00 -20.65
CA PRO A 95 -22.84 -29.65 -21.14
C PRO A 95 -22.28 -28.76 -20.04
N ILE A 96 -21.26 -27.98 -20.37
CA ILE A 96 -20.60 -27.07 -19.42
C ILE A 96 -20.40 -25.70 -20.07
N THR A 97 -20.30 -24.70 -19.20
CA THR A 97 -19.80 -23.37 -19.56
C THR A 97 -18.49 -23.16 -18.80
N VAL A 98 -17.42 -22.81 -19.52
CA VAL A 98 -16.13 -22.50 -18.90
C VAL A 98 -15.98 -20.99 -18.83
N SER A 99 -15.76 -20.46 -17.63
CA SER A 99 -15.33 -19.08 -17.41
C SER A 99 -13.86 -19.09 -16.98
N SER A 100 -12.95 -18.72 -17.89
CA SER A 100 -11.50 -18.84 -17.72
C SER A 100 -10.74 -17.52 -17.91
N CYS A 101 -11.39 -16.38 -17.77
CA CYS A 101 -10.74 -15.06 -17.87
C CYS A 101 -10.19 -14.59 -16.52
N ILE A 102 -9.34 -15.39 -15.88
CA ILE A 102 -8.66 -14.96 -14.65
C ILE A 102 -7.26 -14.50 -15.03
N THR A 103 -6.97 -13.23 -14.75
CA THR A 103 -5.65 -12.64 -14.95
C THR A 103 -5.00 -12.41 -13.59
N MET A 104 -3.86 -13.05 -13.35
CA MET A 104 -3.06 -12.83 -12.15
C MET A 104 -1.91 -11.88 -12.49
N VAL A 105 -1.76 -10.83 -11.68
CA VAL A 105 -0.67 -9.86 -11.79
C VAL A 105 0.34 -10.16 -10.69
N ILE A 106 1.58 -10.46 -11.08
CA ILE A 106 2.69 -10.60 -10.15
C ILE A 106 3.50 -9.32 -10.18
N THR A 107 3.73 -8.76 -9.00
CA THR A 107 4.67 -7.67 -8.80
C THR A 107 5.63 -8.08 -7.69
N GLU A 108 6.92 -7.99 -7.93
CA GLU A 108 7.94 -7.97 -6.90
C GLU A 108 7.56 -6.92 -5.86
N PRO A 109 7.77 -7.21 -4.57
CA PRO A 109 7.67 -6.20 -3.54
C PRO A 109 8.82 -5.23 -3.79
N GLY A 110 8.56 -4.21 -4.62
CA GLY A 110 9.57 -3.20 -4.94
C GLY A 110 10.16 -2.61 -3.66
N ALA A 111 11.34 -2.01 -3.79
CA ALA A 111 12.01 -1.33 -2.70
C ALA A 111 11.05 -0.42 -1.93
N SER A 112 11.26 -0.33 -0.63
CA SER A 112 10.40 0.39 0.29
C SER A 112 11.21 1.33 1.15
N ILE A 113 10.61 2.46 1.53
CA ILE A 113 11.17 3.42 2.47
C ILE A 113 10.24 3.49 3.67
N LYS A 114 10.80 3.30 4.86
CA LYS A 114 10.08 3.50 6.11
C LYS A 114 10.83 4.45 7.04
N GLY A 115 10.12 5.04 7.97
CA GLY A 115 10.70 5.84 9.03
C GLY A 115 9.65 6.53 9.88
N TYR A 116 10.10 7.51 10.64
CA TYR A 116 9.24 8.33 11.49
C TYR A 116 9.45 9.81 11.20
N VAL A 117 8.36 10.54 11.11
CA VAL A 117 8.34 12.00 11.11
C VAL A 117 7.45 12.47 12.25
N LYS A 118 8.04 13.27 13.15
CA LYS A 118 7.37 13.81 14.34
C LYS A 118 7.26 15.31 14.21
N LEU A 119 6.17 15.86 14.71
CA LEU A 119 5.97 17.28 14.87
C LEU A 119 6.52 17.71 16.23
N GLU A 120 7.15 18.88 16.29
CA GLU A 120 7.41 19.48 17.59
C GLU A 120 6.11 19.78 18.35
N LYS A 121 6.22 19.88 19.67
CA LYS A 121 5.11 20.24 20.53
C LYS A 121 4.81 21.73 20.40
N VAL A 122 3.57 22.07 20.10
CA VAL A 122 3.15 23.48 19.94
C VAL A 122 2.51 23.98 21.23
N ASN A 123 1.57 23.23 21.78
CA ASN A 123 0.87 23.57 23.01
C ASN A 123 1.45 22.85 24.23
N PRO A 124 1.61 23.52 25.38
CA PRO A 124 2.12 22.90 26.61
C PRO A 124 1.29 21.69 27.09
N ASP A 125 -0.03 21.73 26.86
CA ASP A 125 -0.98 20.70 27.28
C ASP A 125 -1.00 19.48 26.34
N GLU A 126 -0.40 19.59 25.14
CA GLU A 126 -0.26 18.45 24.23
C GLU A 126 0.83 17.48 24.74
N PRO A 127 0.70 16.16 24.47
CA PRO A 127 1.74 15.20 24.81
C PRO A 127 3.11 15.55 24.18
N GLU A 128 4.20 15.14 24.83
CA GLU A 128 5.53 15.26 24.23
C GLU A 128 5.60 14.50 22.89
N PRO A 129 6.37 14.96 21.89
CA PRO A 129 6.36 14.35 20.56
C PRO A 129 6.74 12.87 20.50
N ASP A 130 7.49 12.40 21.50
CA ASP A 130 7.89 11.00 21.62
C ASP A 130 6.88 10.13 22.41
N ASN A 131 5.82 10.75 22.95
CA ASN A 131 4.70 10.06 23.60
C ASN A 131 3.78 9.37 22.57
N LEU A 132 3.24 8.21 22.91
CA LEU A 132 2.32 7.43 22.07
C LEU A 132 1.00 8.14 21.75
N LEU A 133 0.60 9.12 22.57
CA LEU A 133 -0.62 9.91 22.40
C LEU A 133 -0.40 11.16 21.52
N ALA A 134 0.84 11.50 21.17
CA ALA A 134 1.11 12.63 20.28
C ALA A 134 0.62 12.33 18.86
N ASP A 135 -0.06 13.30 18.23
CA ASP A 135 -0.61 13.16 16.88
C ASP A 135 0.31 13.79 15.83
N HIS A 136 0.93 12.92 15.04
CA HIS A 136 1.81 13.24 13.93
C HIS A 136 1.19 12.86 12.57
N TYR A 137 -0.11 12.55 12.53
CA TYR A 137 -0.80 12.12 11.32
C TYR A 137 -0.78 13.21 10.23
N GLY A 138 -0.64 12.79 8.98
CA GLY A 138 -0.90 13.66 7.83
C GLY A 138 0.28 14.50 7.34
N THR A 139 1.50 14.23 7.79
CA THR A 139 2.70 14.74 7.12
C THR A 139 2.88 14.02 5.80
N GLN A 140 3.11 14.74 4.70
CA GLN A 140 3.31 14.15 3.39
C GLN A 140 4.78 13.79 3.17
N ILE A 141 5.03 12.54 2.78
CA ILE A 141 6.34 12.03 2.36
C ILE A 141 6.26 11.82 0.85
N LYS A 142 6.91 12.68 0.08
CA LYS A 142 7.03 12.56 -1.38
C LYS A 142 8.37 11.93 -1.73
N VAL A 143 8.33 10.92 -2.59
CA VAL A 143 9.51 10.31 -3.21
C VAL A 143 9.68 10.92 -4.59
N VAL A 144 10.84 11.48 -4.85
CA VAL A 144 11.16 12.22 -6.06
C VAL A 144 12.32 11.54 -6.79
N PHE A 145 12.12 11.26 -8.08
CA PHE A 145 13.14 10.72 -8.96
C PHE A 145 13.40 11.73 -10.08
N GLN A 146 14.66 12.13 -10.27
CA GLN A 146 15.06 13.11 -11.31
C GLN A 146 14.20 14.39 -11.32
N GLY A 147 13.82 14.89 -10.14
CA GLY A 147 13.00 16.10 -9.98
C GLY A 147 11.49 15.89 -10.07
N HIS A 148 11.02 14.69 -10.44
CA HIS A 148 9.59 14.37 -10.55
C HIS A 148 9.11 13.53 -9.37
N GLN A 149 7.96 13.86 -8.79
CA GLN A 149 7.33 13.04 -7.77
C GLN A 149 6.87 11.71 -8.40
N VAL A 150 7.40 10.59 -7.91
CA VAL A 150 7.03 9.23 -8.38
C VAL A 150 6.08 8.52 -7.43
N LYS A 151 6.15 8.82 -6.13
CA LYS A 151 5.25 8.29 -5.09
C LYS A 151 5.06 9.33 -4.00
N ALA A 152 3.98 9.17 -3.24
CA ALA A 152 3.80 9.87 -1.98
C ALA A 152 2.99 9.01 -1.00
N ASN A 153 3.18 9.22 0.29
CA ASN A 153 2.31 8.71 1.34
C ASN A 153 2.17 9.73 2.48
N LEU A 154 1.25 9.48 3.41
CA LEU A 154 1.09 10.25 4.64
C LEU A 154 1.65 9.50 5.84
N SER A 155 2.09 10.23 6.86
CA SER A 155 2.40 9.66 8.16
C SER A 155 1.14 9.23 8.92
N ASN A 156 1.27 8.17 9.71
CA ASN A 156 0.28 7.72 10.68
C ASN A 156 0.28 8.62 11.93
N GLN A 157 -0.68 8.41 12.84
CA GLN A 157 -0.78 9.15 14.10
C GLN A 157 0.51 9.12 14.93
N ASN A 158 1.19 7.98 15.01
CA ASN A 158 2.48 7.86 15.72
C ASN A 158 3.69 8.43 14.93
N GLY A 159 3.46 9.00 13.75
CA GLY A 159 4.49 9.57 12.87
C GLY A 159 5.16 8.58 11.94
N SER A 160 4.85 7.28 12.04
CA SER A 160 5.39 6.27 11.13
C SER A 160 4.89 6.48 9.70
N TYR A 161 5.72 6.14 8.72
CA TYR A 161 5.34 6.09 7.31
C TYR A 161 5.99 4.90 6.62
N LEU A 162 5.38 4.44 5.53
CA LEU A 162 5.90 3.40 4.65
C LEU A 162 5.53 3.75 3.20
N VAL A 163 6.51 3.84 2.31
CA VAL A 163 6.31 3.98 0.87
C VAL A 163 6.86 2.72 0.20
N THR A 164 6.01 1.99 -0.53
CA THR A 164 6.37 0.70 -1.14
C THR A 164 6.33 0.75 -2.67
N GLY A 165 6.87 -0.30 -3.31
CA GLY A 165 6.78 -0.48 -4.75
C GLY A 165 7.66 0.49 -5.54
N LEU A 166 8.82 0.84 -4.98
CA LEU A 166 9.83 1.65 -5.66
C LEU A 166 10.80 0.71 -6.40
N ALA A 167 11.36 1.16 -7.53
CA ALA A 167 12.49 0.47 -8.12
C ALA A 167 13.77 0.78 -7.33
N GLY A 168 14.78 -0.09 -7.39
CA GLY A 168 16.12 0.27 -6.91
C GLY A 168 16.65 1.49 -7.66
N GLY A 169 17.32 2.40 -6.96
CA GLY A 169 17.78 3.67 -7.53
C GLY A 169 18.08 4.74 -6.49
N LEU A 170 18.43 5.94 -6.96
CA LEU A 170 18.65 7.13 -6.14
C LEU A 170 17.41 8.02 -6.15
N TYR A 171 16.93 8.39 -4.96
CA TYR A 171 15.75 9.24 -4.79
C TYR A 171 16.02 10.41 -3.85
N ASP A 172 15.23 11.47 -4.02
CA ASP A 172 15.07 12.52 -3.03
C ASP A 172 13.76 12.32 -2.27
N LEU A 173 13.78 12.55 -0.96
CA LEU A 173 12.59 12.52 -0.11
C LEU A 173 12.24 13.93 0.33
N HIS A 174 11.02 14.36 0.03
CA HIS A 174 10.48 15.64 0.48
C HIS A 174 9.40 15.40 1.54
N TYR A 175 9.64 15.91 2.74
CA TYR A 175 8.69 15.91 3.85
C TYR A 175 8.02 17.28 3.91
N GLY A 176 6.69 17.31 3.99
CA GLY A 176 5.97 18.57 4.06
C GLY A 176 4.60 18.45 4.72
N ARG A 177 4.26 19.46 5.51
CA ARG A 177 2.93 19.66 6.11
C ARG A 177 2.66 21.18 6.15
N PRO A 178 1.49 21.67 5.71
CA PRO A 178 1.20 23.10 5.72
C PRO A 178 1.38 23.74 7.11
N GLY A 179 2.11 24.85 7.20
CA GLY A 179 2.46 25.53 8.45
C GLY A 179 3.70 24.98 9.16
N TRP A 180 4.30 23.90 8.67
CA TRP A 180 5.48 23.26 9.24
C TRP A 180 6.67 23.29 8.29
N SER A 181 7.87 23.28 8.84
CA SER A 181 9.12 23.26 8.08
C SER A 181 9.14 22.11 7.07
N LYS A 182 9.70 22.40 5.90
CA LYS A 182 9.91 21.41 4.84
C LYS A 182 11.31 20.84 4.94
N VAL A 183 11.44 19.54 4.73
CA VAL A 183 12.73 18.83 4.75
C VAL A 183 12.93 18.11 3.44
N LYS A 184 14.15 18.18 2.90
CA LYS A 184 14.57 17.41 1.73
C LYS A 184 15.77 16.56 2.10
N ARG A 185 15.64 15.24 1.99
CA ARG A 185 16.77 14.30 2.07
C ARG A 185 17.15 13.89 0.66
N LYS A 186 18.38 14.24 0.25
CA LYS A 186 18.85 13.99 -1.11
C LYS A 186 19.64 12.68 -1.21
N ASN A 187 19.66 12.11 -2.41
CA ASN A 187 20.51 10.96 -2.76
C ASN A 187 20.29 9.73 -1.85
N VAL A 188 19.04 9.43 -1.51
CA VAL A 188 18.67 8.21 -0.80
C VAL A 188 18.79 7.03 -1.75
N LEU A 189 19.83 6.21 -1.56
CA LEU A 189 20.04 4.97 -2.32
C LEU A 189 19.09 3.88 -1.83
N LEU A 190 18.33 3.32 -2.77
CA LEU A 190 17.53 2.11 -2.62
C LEU A 190 18.10 0.95 -3.42
N LEU A 191 18.39 -0.16 -2.75
CA LEU A 191 18.63 -1.45 -3.40
C LEU A 191 17.31 -2.12 -3.80
N ALA A 192 17.35 -2.95 -4.85
CA ALA A 192 16.16 -3.69 -5.30
C ALA A 192 15.60 -4.55 -4.16
N ASN A 193 14.28 -4.45 -3.95
CA ASN A 193 13.52 -5.19 -2.92
C ASN A 193 13.96 -4.95 -1.47
N GLU A 194 14.78 -3.93 -1.19
CA GLU A 194 15.13 -3.59 0.19
C GLU A 194 14.03 -2.77 0.88
N THR A 195 13.97 -2.83 2.20
CA THR A 195 13.24 -1.84 2.99
C THR A 195 14.23 -0.93 3.71
N LYS A 196 14.41 0.28 3.18
CA LYS A 196 15.31 1.28 3.74
C LYS A 196 14.66 1.96 4.93
N GLU A 197 15.31 1.86 6.09
CA GLU A 197 14.93 2.61 7.28
C GLU A 197 15.62 3.97 7.31
N MET A 198 14.82 5.02 7.40
CA MET A 198 15.29 6.39 7.47
C MET A 198 15.41 6.83 8.92
N SER A 199 16.46 7.59 9.24
CA SER A 199 16.60 8.22 10.56
C SER A 199 15.35 9.05 10.91
N PRO A 200 14.91 9.08 12.17
CA PRO A 200 13.77 9.89 12.58
C PRO A 200 13.95 11.35 12.17
N LEU A 201 12.84 12.04 11.90
CA LEU A 201 12.83 13.44 11.52
C LEU A 201 11.88 14.21 12.43
N ARG A 202 12.24 15.45 12.78
CA ARG A 202 11.36 16.38 13.48
C ARG A 202 11.06 17.61 12.60
N LEU A 203 9.78 17.94 12.44
CA LEU A 203 9.33 19.16 11.79
C LEU A 203 8.98 20.22 12.83
N PHE A 204 9.22 21.48 12.48
CA PHE A 204 9.01 22.64 13.34
C PHE A 204 7.89 23.52 12.77
N ILE A 205 6.99 24.01 13.60
CA ILE A 205 5.94 24.96 13.21
C ILE A 205 6.61 26.27 12.78
N GLY A 206 6.20 26.82 11.63
CA GLY A 206 6.62 28.17 11.26
C GLY A 206 6.69 28.52 9.78
N ASP A 207 6.70 27.56 8.86
CA ASP A 207 6.68 27.84 7.39
C ASP A 207 5.23 28.13 6.96
N MET A 208 4.76 29.33 7.30
CA MET A 208 3.37 29.77 7.19
C MET A 208 3.01 30.22 5.79
N ASN A 209 3.96 30.87 5.12
CA ASN A 209 3.78 31.27 3.72
C ASN A 209 4.14 30.13 2.73
N GLN A 210 4.64 29.00 3.23
CA GLN A 210 5.02 27.81 2.49
C GLN A 210 6.18 28.05 1.50
N ASP A 211 7.09 28.96 1.82
CA ASP A 211 8.27 29.27 0.99
C ASP A 211 9.48 28.37 1.26
N THR A 212 9.39 27.42 2.21
CA THR A 212 10.44 26.48 2.68
C THR A 212 11.23 26.96 3.90
N TYR A 213 11.26 28.26 4.19
CA TYR A 213 12.11 28.83 5.23
C TYR A 213 11.30 29.44 6.35
N ILE A 214 11.57 29.07 7.61
CA ILE A 214 10.97 29.77 8.76
C ILE A 214 11.72 31.07 8.99
N ASN A 215 11.13 32.19 8.59
CA ASN A 215 11.75 33.51 8.64
C ASN A 215 10.73 34.62 8.92
N VAL A 216 11.16 35.89 8.83
CA VAL A 216 10.32 37.05 9.13
C VAL A 216 9.11 37.17 8.19
N GLN A 217 9.21 36.65 6.97
CA GLN A 217 8.11 36.66 6.00
C GLN A 217 6.92 35.83 6.46
N ASP A 218 7.15 34.76 7.23
CA ASP A 218 6.07 33.99 7.85
C ASP A 218 5.31 34.81 8.88
N LEU A 219 6.05 35.54 9.73
CA LEU A 219 5.45 36.42 10.72
C LEU A 219 4.68 37.57 10.06
N LEU A 220 5.21 38.15 8.98
CA LEU A 220 4.50 39.18 8.21
C LEU A 220 3.22 38.63 7.58
N TRP A 221 3.26 37.40 7.07
CA TRP A 221 2.08 36.73 6.54
C TRP A 221 1.03 36.51 7.64
N MET A 222 1.44 36.05 8.83
CA MET A 222 0.55 35.87 9.99
C MET A 222 -0.01 37.19 10.51
N ALA A 223 0.79 38.27 10.54
CA ALA A 223 0.37 39.57 11.03
C ALA A 223 -0.84 40.12 10.25
N ALA A 224 -0.88 39.87 8.94
CA ALA A 224 -2.03 40.22 8.08
C ALA A 224 -3.32 39.43 8.39
N LYS A 225 -3.25 38.40 9.26
CA LYS A 225 -4.36 37.53 9.65
C LYS A 225 -4.81 37.71 11.10
N ILE A 226 -4.13 38.58 11.86
CA ILE A 226 -4.48 38.85 13.25
C ILE A 226 -5.94 39.31 13.36
N GLY A 227 -6.65 38.81 14.36
CA GLY A 227 -8.04 39.14 14.63
C GLY A 227 -9.05 38.17 14.01
N LEU A 228 -8.62 37.32 13.06
CA LEU A 228 -9.51 36.36 12.41
C LEU A 228 -9.95 35.23 13.35
N ARG A 229 -11.20 34.78 13.17
CA ARG A 229 -11.88 33.71 13.93
C ARG A 229 -12.65 32.74 13.03
N PRO A 230 -12.98 31.53 13.51
CA PRO A 230 -13.87 30.61 12.80
C PRO A 230 -15.16 31.28 12.33
N GLY A 231 -15.52 31.05 11.07
CA GLY A 231 -16.74 31.58 10.44
C GLY A 231 -16.58 32.93 9.74
N GLN A 232 -15.46 33.63 9.91
CA GLN A 232 -15.19 34.88 9.21
C GLN A 232 -14.64 34.65 7.78
N PRO A 233 -14.91 35.56 6.82
CA PRO A 233 -14.26 35.53 5.51
C PRO A 233 -12.73 35.51 5.64
N GLY A 234 -12.07 34.59 4.93
CA GLY A 234 -10.61 34.43 4.99
C GLY A 234 -10.10 33.49 6.10
N TRP A 235 -10.97 33.01 7.01
CA TRP A 235 -10.55 32.06 8.06
C TRP A 235 -10.04 30.74 7.48
N LYS A 236 -10.67 30.21 6.44
CA LYS A 236 -10.33 28.90 5.87
C LYS A 236 -8.88 28.84 5.39
N GLU A 237 -8.40 29.93 4.80
CA GLU A 237 -7.04 30.11 4.31
C GLU A 237 -6.07 30.49 5.44
N ALA A 238 -6.55 31.23 6.44
CA ALA A 238 -5.74 31.73 7.55
C ALA A 238 -5.60 30.78 8.74
N LYS A 239 -6.47 29.76 8.86
CA LYS A 239 -6.55 28.88 10.04
C LYS A 239 -5.23 28.22 10.45
N ILE A 240 -4.27 28.09 9.53
CA ILE A 240 -2.93 27.56 9.84
C ILE A 240 -2.11 28.49 10.73
N ALA A 241 -2.48 29.78 10.78
CA ALA A 241 -1.88 30.79 11.65
C ALA A 241 -2.37 30.71 13.11
N ASP A 242 -3.49 30.03 13.37
CA ASP A 242 -3.95 29.70 14.73
C ASP A 242 -3.18 28.45 15.19
N VAL A 243 -1.91 28.65 15.54
CA VAL A 243 -0.98 27.54 15.80
C VAL A 243 -1.23 26.90 17.15
N ASN A 244 -1.67 27.70 18.12
CA ASN A 244 -2.01 27.20 19.45
C ASN A 244 -3.44 26.64 19.51
N LYS A 245 -4.22 26.77 18.44
CA LYS A 245 -5.60 26.25 18.29
C LYS A 245 -6.56 26.84 19.34
N ASP A 246 -6.35 28.08 19.75
CA ASP A 246 -7.24 28.78 20.69
C ASP A 246 -8.43 29.45 19.99
N THR A 247 -8.58 29.23 18.68
CA THR A 247 -9.62 29.77 17.78
C THR A 247 -9.51 31.27 17.51
N TYR A 248 -8.38 31.89 17.84
CA TYR A 248 -8.19 33.32 17.65
C TYR A 248 -6.76 33.68 17.26
N ILE A 249 -6.54 34.03 15.99
CA ILE A 249 -5.21 34.40 15.50
C ILE A 249 -4.76 35.70 16.16
N ASN A 250 -3.74 35.62 17.01
CA ASN A 250 -3.25 36.74 17.81
C ASN A 250 -1.72 36.71 18.00
N VAL A 251 -1.19 37.63 18.81
CA VAL A 251 0.26 37.77 19.03
C VAL A 251 0.90 36.52 19.65
N ARG A 252 0.14 35.70 20.38
CA ARG A 252 0.64 34.44 20.95
C ARG A 252 1.03 33.44 19.86
N ASP A 253 0.27 33.39 18.77
CA ASP A 253 0.60 32.56 17.62
C ASP A 253 1.91 33.01 16.95
N LEU A 254 2.04 34.32 16.73
CA LEU A 254 3.25 34.90 16.15
C LEU A 254 4.47 34.61 17.04
N LEU A 255 4.34 34.80 18.36
CA LEU A 255 5.43 34.50 19.31
C LEU A 255 5.79 33.01 19.32
N ARG A 256 4.83 32.11 19.08
CA ARG A 256 5.11 30.69 18.99
C ARG A 256 5.93 30.35 17.74
N VAL A 257 5.62 30.94 16.60
CA VAL A 257 6.41 30.78 15.36
C VAL A 257 7.77 31.46 15.45
N ALA A 258 7.83 32.64 16.07
CA ALA A 258 9.06 33.42 16.23
C ALA A 258 10.19 32.63 16.92
N LYS A 259 9.84 31.70 17.82
CA LYS A 259 10.81 30.79 18.48
C LYS A 259 11.58 29.90 17.50
N ASN A 260 11.03 29.65 16.32
CA ASN A 260 11.61 28.77 15.31
C ASN A 260 12.23 29.52 14.13
N ILE A 261 12.31 30.85 14.17
CA ILE A 261 12.97 31.61 13.10
C ILE A 261 14.41 31.11 12.92
N GLY A 262 14.77 30.83 11.67
CA GLY A 262 16.08 30.33 11.30
C GLY A 262 16.34 28.86 11.64
N VAL A 263 15.40 28.17 12.33
CA VAL A 263 15.54 26.74 12.62
C VAL A 263 15.46 25.97 11.31
N ARG A 264 16.49 25.16 11.08
CA ARG A 264 16.52 24.18 10.00
C ARG A 264 16.28 22.80 10.60
N PRO A 265 15.24 22.07 10.17
CA PRO A 265 15.06 20.69 10.59
C PRO A 265 16.28 19.85 10.19
N GLN A 266 16.76 19.02 11.13
CA GLN A 266 17.91 18.11 10.96
C GLN A 266 17.44 16.73 10.48
#